data_AF-A0A849PRA4-F1
#
_entry.id   AF-A0A849PRA4-F1
#
_cell.length_a   1.000
_cell.length_b   1.000
_cell.length_c   1.000
_cell.angle_alpha   90.00
_cell.angle_beta   90.00
_cell.angle_gamma   90.00
#
_symmetry.space_group_name_H-M   'P 1'
#
loop_
_entity.id
_entity.type
_entity.pdbx_description
1 polymer ?
#
loop_
_entity_poly.entity_id
_entity_poly.type
_entity_poly.pdbx_seq_one_letter_code
_entity_poly.pdbx_strand_id
1 'polypeptide(L)'
;MPPEPSGEEDLAGCFIHAWSATIYLYTIVRGFLGITPHASESVTICPYLVRDWNISVKRLAVGESLLSFELRWDGTDIVATVRNEGNVIDVDFGIVVPAIADCLSATIKRRQS
;
A
#
# COMPACT_ATOMS: atom_id res chain seq x y z
N MET A 1 12.35 -23.29 53.84
CA MET A 1 12.89 -23.14 52.47
C MET A 1 11.77 -22.58 51.62
N PRO A 2 11.84 -21.31 51.18
CA PRO A 2 10.82 -20.76 50.29
C PRO A 2 10.95 -21.42 48.91
N PRO A 3 9.84 -21.64 48.17
CA PRO A 3 9.93 -22.16 46.81
C PRO A 3 10.61 -21.14 45.88
N GLU A 4 11.49 -21.63 45.02
CA GLU A 4 12.12 -20.86 43.94
C GLU A 4 11.06 -20.39 42.93
N PRO A 5 11.15 -19.17 42.40
CA PRO A 5 10.26 -18.73 41.33
C PRO A 5 10.67 -19.46 40.04
N SER A 6 9.96 -20.54 39.70
CA SER A 6 10.03 -21.18 38.39
C SER A 6 9.48 -20.20 37.34
N GLY A 7 10.35 -19.73 36.45
CA GLY A 7 10.02 -18.81 35.38
C GLY A 7 9.10 -19.41 34.34
N GLU A 8 8.16 -18.60 33.87
CA GLU A 8 7.87 -18.33 32.45
C GLU A 8 6.70 -17.33 32.40
N GLU A 9 7.02 -16.05 32.61
CA GLU A 9 6.23 -14.99 31.98
C GLU A 9 6.89 -14.73 30.63
N ASP A 10 6.36 -15.37 29.59
CA ASP A 10 6.79 -15.13 28.21
C ASP A 10 6.50 -13.66 27.85
N LEU A 11 7.53 -12.83 27.96
CA LEU A 11 7.56 -11.42 27.55
C LEU A 11 7.57 -11.28 26.01
N ALA A 12 7.00 -12.22 25.25
CA ALA A 12 6.75 -12.10 23.81
C ALA A 12 5.87 -10.89 23.41
N GLY A 13 5.32 -10.16 24.38
CA GLY A 13 4.34 -9.09 24.17
C GLY A 13 4.82 -7.66 24.39
N CYS A 14 6.07 -7.40 24.79
CA CYS A 14 6.51 -6.02 24.95
C CYS A 14 7.13 -5.50 23.64
N PHE A 15 6.26 -4.91 22.82
CA PHE A 15 6.52 -4.12 21.60
C PHE A 15 7.48 -2.92 21.82
N ILE A 16 8.59 -3.10 22.55
CA ILE A 16 9.69 -2.14 22.61
C ILE A 16 10.48 -2.27 21.31
N HIS A 17 9.86 -1.94 20.19
CA HIS A 17 10.45 -1.92 18.85
C HIS A 17 9.59 -1.06 17.89
N ALA A 18 8.88 -0.05 18.41
CA ALA A 18 8.14 0.91 17.57
C ALA A 18 9.01 1.53 16.45
N TRP A 19 10.30 1.75 16.74
CA TRP A 19 11.28 2.24 15.78
C TRP A 19 11.57 1.25 14.65
N SER A 20 11.74 -0.04 14.95
CA SER A 20 11.94 -1.06 13.91
C SER A 20 10.64 -1.39 13.17
N ALA A 21 9.48 -1.29 13.82
CA ALA A 21 8.17 -1.35 13.15
C ALA A 21 8.02 -0.23 12.09
N THR A 22 8.60 0.95 12.34
CA THR A 22 8.63 2.05 11.36
C THR A 22 9.48 1.71 10.13
N ILE A 23 10.57 0.94 10.30
CA ILE A 23 11.41 0.47 9.17
C ILE A 23 10.61 -0.47 8.25
N TYR A 24 9.84 -1.40 8.82
CA TYR A 24 8.97 -2.29 8.04
C TYR A 24 7.86 -1.50 7.34
N LEU A 25 7.22 -0.56 8.03
CA LEU A 25 6.18 0.29 7.44
C LEU A 25 6.73 1.13 6.29
N TYR A 26 7.92 1.72 6.45
CA TYR A 26 8.58 2.47 5.39
C TYR A 26 8.83 1.59 4.16
N THR A 27 9.30 0.37 4.38
CA THR A 27 9.57 -0.60 3.30
C THR A 27 8.29 -1.01 2.58
N ILE A 28 7.19 -1.20 3.31
CA ILE A 28 5.88 -1.51 2.71
C ILE A 28 5.36 -0.32 1.90
N VAL A 29 5.40 0.90 2.45
CA VAL A 29 4.84 2.08 1.78
C VAL A 29 5.66 2.49 0.56
N ARG A 30 6.99 2.59 0.69
CA ARG A 30 7.84 3.06 -0.41
C ARG A 30 8.30 1.95 -1.34
N GLY A 31 8.55 0.76 -0.81
CA GLY A 31 9.00 -0.38 -1.60
C GLY A 31 7.82 -1.10 -2.25
N PHE A 32 6.96 -1.71 -1.43
CA PHE A 32 5.88 -2.57 -1.95
C PHE A 32 4.75 -1.78 -2.63
N LEU A 33 4.28 -0.68 -2.04
CA LEU A 33 3.22 0.15 -2.62
C LEU A 33 3.78 1.21 -3.60
N GLY A 34 5.09 1.44 -3.61
CA GLY A 34 5.72 2.42 -4.48
C GLY A 34 5.24 3.86 -4.25
N ILE A 35 4.74 4.20 -3.05
CA ILE A 35 4.16 5.52 -2.78
C ILE A 35 5.29 6.51 -2.48
N THR A 36 5.49 7.46 -3.39
CA THR A 36 6.49 8.52 -3.26
C THR A 36 5.82 9.89 -3.40
N PRO A 37 5.77 10.70 -2.33
CA PRO A 37 5.33 12.09 -2.45
C PRO A 37 6.42 12.94 -3.12
N HIS A 38 6.03 13.78 -4.07
CA HIS A 38 6.96 14.66 -4.80
C HIS A 38 6.77 16.14 -4.43
N ALA A 39 5.52 16.59 -4.32
CA ALA A 39 5.14 17.93 -3.92
C ALA A 39 3.78 17.89 -3.21
N SER A 40 3.29 19.02 -2.70
CA SER A 40 2.02 19.11 -1.99
C SER A 40 0.85 18.48 -2.78
N GLU A 41 0.85 18.59 -4.10
CA GLU A 41 -0.24 18.12 -4.97
C GLU A 41 0.18 17.01 -5.94
N SER A 42 1.33 16.37 -5.70
CA SER A 42 1.89 15.36 -6.62
C SER A 42 2.38 14.12 -5.88
N VAL A 43 1.95 12.95 -6.36
CA VAL A 43 2.32 11.65 -5.81
C VAL A 43 2.55 10.63 -6.92
N THR A 44 3.57 9.79 -6.74
CA THR A 44 3.75 8.57 -7.53
C THR A 44 3.25 7.37 -6.75
N ILE A 45 2.52 6.49 -7.42
CA ILE A 45 1.99 5.23 -6.89
C ILE A 45 2.37 4.12 -7.87
N CYS A 46 3.21 3.18 -7.43
CA CYS A 46 3.68 2.07 -8.25
C CYS A 46 3.70 0.74 -7.46
N PRO A 47 2.53 0.18 -7.13
CA PRO A 47 2.46 -1.04 -6.35
C PRO A 47 3.00 -2.25 -7.11
N TYR A 48 3.65 -3.14 -6.37
CA TYR A 48 3.98 -4.49 -6.82
C TYR A 48 2.78 -5.41 -6.59
N LEU A 49 2.06 -5.77 -7.66
CA LEU A 49 0.90 -6.64 -7.55
C LEU A 49 1.30 -8.11 -7.67
N VAL A 50 1.22 -8.84 -6.57
CA VAL A 50 1.35 -10.29 -6.55
C VAL A 50 0.01 -10.92 -6.94
N ARG A 51 0.05 -12.06 -7.64
CA ARG A 51 -1.16 -12.86 -7.94
C ARG A 51 -1.92 -13.15 -6.63
N ASP A 52 -3.24 -13.05 -6.69
CA ASP A 52 -4.18 -13.26 -5.57
C ASP A 52 -4.19 -12.18 -4.47
N TRP A 53 -3.45 -11.09 -4.63
CA TRP A 53 -3.48 -9.97 -3.67
C TRP A 53 -4.43 -8.87 -4.12
N ASN A 54 -5.13 -8.30 -3.14
CA ASN A 54 -5.91 -7.09 -3.30
C ASN A 54 -5.25 -5.98 -2.48
N ILE A 55 -4.79 -4.93 -3.15
CA ILE A 55 -4.17 -3.78 -2.51
C ILE A 55 -5.22 -2.68 -2.43
N SER A 56 -5.49 -2.19 -1.22
CA SER A 56 -6.40 -1.05 -1.01
C SER A 56 -5.73 -0.04 -0.10
N VAL A 57 -5.59 1.18 -0.60
CA VAL A 57 -5.16 2.34 0.18
C VAL A 57 -6.33 3.31 0.23
N LYS A 58 -6.75 3.63 1.45
CA LYS A 58 -7.89 4.52 1.68
C LYS A 58 -7.38 5.83 2.26
N ARG A 59 -7.88 6.94 1.70
CA ARG A 59 -7.67 8.30 2.22
C ARG A 59 -6.19 8.66 2.44
N LEU A 60 -5.32 8.32 1.48
CA LEU A 60 -3.95 8.83 1.43
C LEU A 60 -3.99 10.35 1.26
N ALA A 61 -3.42 11.08 2.22
CA ALA A 61 -3.32 12.52 2.14
C ALA A 61 -2.27 12.93 1.09
N VAL A 62 -2.68 13.77 0.14
CA VAL A 62 -1.83 14.40 -0.86
C VAL A 62 -2.18 15.87 -0.86
N GLY A 63 -1.43 16.65 -0.07
CA GLY A 63 -1.74 18.06 0.19
C GLY A 63 -3.06 18.19 0.93
N GLU A 64 -4.01 18.92 0.34
CA GLU A 64 -5.36 19.11 0.87
C GLU A 64 -6.36 18.06 0.37
N SER A 65 -5.93 17.14 -0.50
CA SER A 65 -6.78 16.10 -1.09
C SER A 65 -6.59 14.74 -0.42
N LEU A 66 -7.62 13.90 -0.52
CA LEU A 66 -7.62 12.53 -0.04
C LEU A 66 -7.79 11.58 -1.22
N LEU A 67 -6.73 10.83 -1.51
CA LEU A 67 -6.70 9.84 -2.57
C LEU A 67 -7.01 8.46 -1.99
N SER A 68 -7.94 7.74 -2.61
CA SER A 68 -8.16 6.32 -2.35
C SER A 68 -7.93 5.54 -3.63
N PHE A 69 -7.21 4.42 -3.53
CA PHE A 69 -7.05 3.52 -4.65
C PHE A 69 -7.20 2.05 -4.23
N GLU A 70 -7.69 1.26 -5.16
CA GLU A 70 -7.81 -0.19 -5.05
C GLU A 70 -7.23 -0.82 -6.31
N LEU A 71 -6.40 -1.84 -6.12
CA LEU A 71 -5.84 -2.65 -7.17
C LEU A 71 -6.14 -4.12 -6.84
N ARG A 72 -6.76 -4.83 -7.78
CA ARG A 72 -7.14 -6.23 -7.59
C ARG A 72 -6.95 -7.02 -8.87
N TRP A 73 -6.64 -8.30 -8.71
CA TRP A 73 -6.68 -9.28 -9.77
C TRP A 73 -8.09 -9.90 -9.82
N ASP A 74 -8.77 -9.85 -10.97
CA ASP A 74 -10.12 -10.44 -11.10
C ASP A 74 -10.13 -11.86 -11.71
N GLY A 75 -8.94 -12.39 -11.98
CA GLY A 75 -8.71 -13.70 -12.59
C GLY A 75 -8.05 -13.58 -13.95
N THR A 76 -8.43 -12.58 -14.74
CA THR A 76 -7.92 -12.35 -16.11
C THR A 76 -7.27 -11.00 -16.25
N ASP A 77 -7.88 -9.97 -15.64
CA ASP A 77 -7.48 -8.59 -15.73
C ASP A 77 -7.04 -8.03 -14.37
N ILE A 78 -6.29 -6.93 -14.43
CA ILE A 78 -5.98 -6.11 -13.27
C ILE A 78 -6.90 -4.91 -13.27
N VAL A 79 -7.71 -4.79 -12.22
CA VAL A 79 -8.66 -3.69 -12.06
C VAL A 79 -8.07 -2.68 -11.08
N ALA A 80 -7.84 -1.47 -11.57
CA ALA A 80 -7.45 -0.31 -10.76
C ALA A 80 -8.63 0.66 -10.62
N THR A 81 -9.00 1.00 -9.38
CA THR A 81 -9.96 2.05 -9.07
C THR A 81 -9.25 3.15 -8.32
N VAL A 82 -9.37 4.39 -8.80
CA VAL A 82 -8.77 5.58 -8.16
C VAL A 82 -9.88 6.59 -7.93
N ARG A 83 -9.95 7.12 -6.70
CA ARG A 83 -10.91 8.13 -6.29
C ARG A 83 -10.19 9.24 -5.55
N ASN A 84 -10.36 10.46 -6.03
CA ASN A 84 -9.84 11.66 -5.38
C ASN A 84 -10.99 12.43 -4.72
N GLU A 85 -10.78 12.90 -3.50
CA GLU A 85 -11.66 13.82 -2.78
C GLU A 85 -10.88 15.09 -2.46
N GLY A 86 -11.32 16.25 -2.95
CA GLY A 86 -10.66 17.54 -2.75
C GLY A 86 -10.22 18.18 -4.07
N ASN A 87 -9.09 18.88 -4.02
CA ASN A 87 -8.51 19.59 -5.16
C ASN A 87 -7.96 18.63 -6.21
N VAL A 88 -7.77 19.13 -7.43
CA VAL A 88 -7.07 18.41 -8.49
C VAL A 88 -5.64 18.13 -8.04
N ILE A 89 -5.21 16.88 -8.21
CA ILE A 89 -3.85 16.43 -7.90
C ILE A 89 -3.24 15.76 -9.12
N ASP A 90 -1.92 15.83 -9.22
CA ASP A 90 -1.14 15.10 -10.21
C ASP A 90 -0.76 13.73 -9.66
N VAL A 91 -1.10 12.67 -10.39
CA VAL A 91 -0.87 11.28 -9.96
C VAL A 91 -0.16 10.55 -11.07
N ASP A 92 1.09 10.18 -10.81
CA ASP A 92 1.83 9.25 -11.65
C ASP A 92 1.58 7.83 -11.18
N PHE A 93 0.85 7.05 -11.97
CA PHE A 93 0.38 5.71 -11.60
C PHE A 93 1.00 4.65 -12.50
N GLY A 94 1.78 3.76 -11.89
CA GLY A 94 2.32 2.56 -12.52
C GLY A 94 1.90 1.29 -11.77
N ILE A 95 2.10 0.12 -12.37
CA ILE A 95 1.92 -1.16 -11.70
C ILE A 95 3.07 -2.05 -12.11
N VAL A 96 3.71 -2.72 -11.14
CA VAL A 96 4.67 -3.79 -11.43
C VAL A 96 3.97 -5.12 -11.21
N VAL A 97 4.01 -5.96 -12.24
CA VAL A 97 3.44 -7.32 -12.23
C VAL A 97 4.54 -8.33 -12.47
N PRO A 98 4.56 -9.48 -11.76
CA PRO A 98 5.47 -10.57 -12.07
C PRO A 98 5.23 -11.07 -13.51
N ALA A 99 6.30 -11.31 -14.27
CA ALA A 99 6.30 -11.61 -15.71
C ALA A 99 5.64 -12.95 -16.15
N ILE A 100 4.71 -13.51 -15.36
CA ILE A 100 3.91 -14.70 -15.68
C ILE A 100 2.51 -14.29 -16.22
N ALA A 101 2.35 -13.05 -16.66
CA ALA A 101 1.14 -12.56 -17.30
C ALA A 101 1.39 -12.48 -18.81
N ASP A 102 0.97 -13.50 -19.56
CA ASP A 102 1.25 -13.68 -20.99
C ASP A 102 0.59 -12.65 -21.93
N CYS A 103 -0.15 -11.66 -21.41
CA CYS A 103 -0.65 -10.54 -22.19
C CYS A 103 -1.08 -9.40 -21.25
N LEU A 104 -0.34 -8.29 -21.24
CA LEU A 104 -0.74 -7.08 -20.50
C LEU A 104 -1.44 -6.12 -21.44
N SER A 105 -2.77 -6.03 -21.31
CA SER A 105 -3.57 -4.97 -21.91
C SER A 105 -4.09 -4.06 -20.80
N ALA A 106 -3.86 -2.75 -20.91
CA ALA A 106 -4.33 -1.77 -19.92
C ALA A 106 -5.51 -0.98 -20.52
N THR A 107 -6.68 -1.06 -19.88
CA THR A 107 -7.86 -0.28 -20.28
C THR A 107 -8.24 0.70 -19.18
N ILE A 108 -8.10 2.00 -19.44
CA ILE A 108 -8.47 3.06 -18.49
C ILE A 108 -9.92 3.48 -18.75
N LYS A 109 -10.83 3.14 -17.84
CA LYS A 109 -12.23 3.64 -17.87
C LYS A 109 -12.36 4.83 -16.92
N ARG A 110 -12.48 6.05 -17.46
CA ARG A 110 -12.77 7.26 -16.67
C ARG A 110 -14.28 7.43 -16.53
N ARG A 111 -14.79 7.58 -15.30
CA ARG A 111 -16.18 7.97 -15.04
C ARG A 111 -16.17 9.37 -14.44
N GLN A 112 -16.61 10.36 -15.22
CA GLN A 112 -16.87 11.71 -14.71
C GLN A 112 -18.25 11.71 -14.05
N SER A 113 -18.33 12.26 -12.84
CA SER A 113 -19.59 12.56 -12.15
C SER A 113 -19.74 14.06 -12.03
#